data_AF-T0YZQ5-F1
#
_entry.id   AF-T0YZQ5-F1
#
_cell.length_a   1.000
_cell.length_b   1.000
_cell.length_c   1.000
_cell.angle_alpha   90.00
_cell.angle_beta   90.00
_cell.angle_gamma   90.00
#
_symmetry.space_group_name_H-M   'P 1'
#
loop_
_entity.id
_entity.type
_entity.pdbx_description
1 polymer ?
#
loop_
_entity_poly.entity_id
_entity_poly.type
_entity_poly.pdbx_seq_one_letter_code
_entity_poly.pdbx_strand_id
1 'polypeptide(L)'
;MSGEDKAYSVLFAGPALPPMLPSSSDVIEVTKLTRSFSSRKGFLFQEKVATDALRGVDLTVHSGELFGLLGPNGAGKTTLTKILSTLLLP
;
A
#
# COMPACT_ATOMS: atom_id res chain seq x y z
N MET A 1 -12.23 -11.29 17.44
CA MET A 1 -11.49 -12.20 16.53
C MET A 1 -10.45 -11.34 15.83
N SER A 2 -9.39 -10.95 16.55
CA SER A 2 -8.12 -11.67 16.73
C SER A 2 -7.38 -11.83 15.42
N GLY A 3 -6.13 -11.34 15.38
CA GLY A 3 -5.15 -11.85 14.45
C GLY A 3 -4.45 -10.80 13.61
N GLU A 4 -3.25 -10.47 14.08
CA GLU A 4 -2.04 -10.29 13.27
C GLU A 4 -1.80 -8.90 12.65
N ASP A 5 -0.74 -8.28 13.19
CA ASP A 5 0.17 -7.41 12.46
C ASP A 5 0.41 -7.99 11.06
N LYS A 6 -0.20 -7.38 10.05
CA LYS A 6 0.05 -7.72 8.64
C LYS A 6 1.43 -7.19 8.28
N ALA A 7 2.47 -7.93 8.65
CA ALA A 7 3.79 -7.75 8.11
C ALA A 7 3.73 -8.01 6.60
N TYR A 8 3.88 -6.96 5.79
CA TYR A 8 4.07 -7.10 4.36
C TYR A 8 5.53 -7.53 4.16
N SER A 9 5.74 -8.81 3.83
CA SER A 9 7.07 -9.28 3.44
C SER A 9 7.38 -8.85 2.02
N VAL A 10 8.42 -8.03 1.89
CA VAL A 10 9.04 -7.62 0.63
C VAL A 10 9.92 -8.77 0.15
N LEU A 11 9.72 -9.24 -1.09
CA LEU A 11 10.56 -10.25 -1.71
C LEU A 11 11.18 -9.69 -3.00
N PHE A 12 12.50 -9.77 -3.09
CA PHE A 12 13.32 -9.43 -4.26
C PHE A 12 13.46 -10.63 -5.22
N ALA A 13 13.45 -10.39 -6.54
CA ALA A 13 14.13 -11.25 -7.52
C ALA A 13 14.37 -10.51 -8.86
N GLY A 14 15.63 -10.16 -9.17
CA GLY A 14 16.06 -9.73 -10.51
C GLY A 14 17.50 -9.18 -10.53
N PRO A 15 18.30 -9.45 -11.59
CA PRO A 15 19.71 -9.08 -11.63
C PRO A 15 19.87 -7.56 -11.70
N ALA A 16 20.87 -7.03 -10.98
CA ALA A 16 21.21 -5.62 -10.96
C ALA A 16 21.47 -5.11 -12.39
N LEU A 17 20.66 -4.15 -12.85
CA LEU A 17 20.91 -3.38 -14.06
C LEU A 17 22.20 -2.53 -13.88
N PRO A 18 22.99 -2.29 -14.94
CA PRO A 18 24.23 -1.54 -14.84
C PRO A 18 23.98 -0.10 -14.34
N PRO A 19 24.86 0.47 -13.50
CA PRO A 19 24.67 1.78 -12.90
C PRO A 19 24.86 2.88 -13.95
N MET A 20 23.77 3.52 -14.37
CA MET A 20 23.82 4.76 -15.16
C MET A 20 23.65 5.98 -14.26
N LEU A 21 24.79 6.65 -13.92
CA LEU A 21 24.89 7.96 -13.24
C LEU A 21 24.19 8.02 -11.84
N PRO A 22 24.43 9.02 -10.96
CA PRO A 22 24.34 8.83 -9.51
C PRO A 22 22.94 8.37 -9.07
N SER A 23 22.89 7.10 -8.65
CA SER A 23 21.71 6.31 -8.31
C SER A 23 21.33 6.58 -6.86
N SER A 24 20.47 7.58 -6.62
CA SER A 24 19.69 7.70 -5.38
C SER A 24 18.53 8.71 -5.48
N SER A 25 17.84 8.80 -6.62
CA SER A 25 16.59 9.54 -6.69
C SER A 25 15.45 8.57 -6.37
N ASP A 26 14.87 8.70 -5.18
CA ASP A 26 13.62 8.03 -4.85
C ASP A 26 12.56 8.42 -5.88
N VAL A 27 12.00 7.43 -6.56
CA VAL A 27 10.96 7.65 -7.57
C VAL A 27 9.57 7.54 -6.96
N ILE A 28 9.46 6.86 -5.82
CA ILE A 28 8.26 6.80 -5.00
C ILE A 28 8.70 6.91 -3.55
N GLU A 29 8.12 7.86 -2.82
CA GLU A 29 8.27 7.98 -1.36
C GLU A 29 6.87 8.12 -0.75
N VAL A 30 6.57 7.25 0.20
CA VAL A 30 5.31 7.22 0.94
C VAL A 30 5.66 7.09 2.41
N THR A 31 5.15 8.01 3.22
CA THR A 31 5.32 7.98 4.67
C THR A 31 3.94 7.96 5.34
N LYS A 32 3.74 7.01 6.25
CA LYS A 32 2.55 6.87 7.10
C LYS A 32 1.23 6.93 6.33
N LEU A 33 1.17 6.34 5.14
CA LEU A 33 -0.03 6.38 4.32
C LEU A 33 -1.17 5.58 4.97
N THR A 34 -2.26 6.29 5.26
CA THR A 34 -3.49 5.74 5.79
C THR A 34 -4.60 5.87 4.76
N ARG A 35 -5.53 4.91 4.75
CA ARG A 35 -6.76 5.01 3.97
C ARG A 35 -7.87 4.27 4.69
N SER A 36 -9.00 4.94 4.89
CA SER A 36 -10.22 4.33 5.46
C SER A 36 -11.42 4.57 4.56
N PHE A 37 -12.28 3.56 4.44
CA PHE A 37 -13.54 3.67 3.71
C PHE A 37 -14.71 3.68 4.70
N SER A 38 -15.65 4.58 4.49
CA SER A 38 -16.91 4.58 5.23
C SER A 38 -17.98 3.84 4.42
N SER A 39 -18.64 2.88 5.04
CA SER A 39 -19.80 2.19 4.49
C SER A 39 -21.00 2.39 5.42
N ARG A 40 -22.20 2.43 4.86
CA ARG A 40 -23.45 2.44 5.63
C ARG A 40 -23.97 1.01 5.74
N LYS A 41 -24.27 0.56 6.94
CA LYS A 41 -24.83 -0.77 7.20
C LYS A 41 -26.19 -0.63 7.88
N GLY A 42 -27.17 -1.43 7.44
CA GLY A 42 -28.53 -1.48 8.01
C GLY A 42 -29.59 -0.76 7.17
N PHE A 43 -30.80 -1.34 7.12
CA PHE A 43 -31.96 -0.79 6.39
C PHE A 43 -32.93 0.00 7.30
N LEU A 44 -32.99 -0.35 8.60
CA LEU A 44 -33.83 0.32 9.60
C LEU A 44 -33.04 1.32 10.48
N PHE A 45 -31.78 0.99 10.81
CA PHE A 45 -30.88 1.86 11.58
C PHE A 45 -29.61 2.04 10.75
N GLN A 46 -29.33 3.29 10.33
CA GLN A 46 -28.13 3.60 9.57
C GLN A 46 -26.94 3.74 10.51
N GLU A 47 -26.08 2.72 10.55
CA GLU A 47 -24.79 2.82 11.22
C GLU A 47 -23.69 3.08 10.19
N LYS A 48 -22.89 4.14 10.42
CA LYS A 48 -21.72 4.44 9.60
C LYS A 48 -20.54 3.64 10.13
N VAL A 49 -20.08 2.66 9.36
CA VAL A 49 -18.95 1.81 9.71
C VAL A 49 -17.73 2.26 8.91
N ALA A 50 -16.64 2.58 9.60
CA ALA A 50 -15.35 2.83 8.97
C ALA A 50 -14.53 1.54 8.91
N THR A 51 -13.82 1.31 7.80
CA THR A 51 -12.91 0.17 7.63
C THR A 51 -11.59 0.67 7.07
N ASP A 52 -10.50 0.42 7.80
CA ASP A 52 -9.16 0.81 7.40
C ASP A 52 -8.63 -0.15 6.33
N ALA A 53 -8.37 0.40 5.15
CA ALA A 53 -7.74 -0.30 4.05
C ALA A 53 -6.21 -0.22 4.12
N LEU A 54 -5.64 0.89 4.61
CA LEU A 54 -4.21 1.07 4.86
C LEU A 54 -4.02 1.69 6.25
N ARG A 55 -3.03 1.19 7.00
CA ARG A 55 -2.79 1.53 8.41
C ARG A 55 -1.37 2.05 8.62
N GLY A 56 -1.02 3.17 7.98
CA GLY A 56 0.29 3.80 8.15
C GLY A 56 1.39 3.04 7.40
N VAL A 57 1.25 2.94 6.08
CA VAL A 57 2.24 2.28 5.21
C VAL A 57 3.38 3.25 4.89
N ASP A 58 4.61 2.80 5.13
CA ASP A 58 5.85 3.44 4.67
C ASP A 58 6.40 2.65 3.48
N LEU A 59 6.76 3.32 2.38
CA LEU A 59 7.31 2.71 1.17
C LEU A 59 8.24 3.69 0.46
N THR A 60 9.46 3.27 0.18
CA THR A 60 10.39 3.97 -0.70
C THR A 60 10.75 3.03 -1.86
N VAL A 61 10.72 3.54 -3.09
CA VAL A 61 11.15 2.80 -4.27
C VAL A 61 12.20 3.64 -5.00
N HIS A 62 13.36 3.03 -5.25
CA HIS A 62 14.45 3.68 -5.97
C HIS A 62 14.32 3.47 -7.48
N SER A 63 14.97 4.34 -8.26
CA SER A 63 15.01 4.21 -9.71
C SER A 63 15.60 2.86 -10.14
N GLY A 64 14.91 2.15 -11.03
CA GLY A 64 15.33 0.83 -11.54
C GLY A 64 15.01 -0.35 -10.62
N GLU A 65 14.38 -0.12 -9.47
CA GLU A 65 13.98 -1.17 -8.54
C GLU A 65 12.69 -1.87 -8.98
N LEU A 66 12.65 -3.20 -8.84
CA LEU A 66 11.45 -4.00 -9.04
C LEU A 66 10.83 -4.35 -7.69
N PHE A 67 9.60 -3.89 -7.46
CA PHE A 67 8.87 -4.11 -6.22
C PHE A 67 7.59 -4.95 -6.45
N GLY A 68 7.32 -5.88 -5.52
CA GLY A 68 6.14 -6.74 -5.53
C GLY A 68 5.26 -6.55 -4.30
N LEU A 69 3.95 -6.38 -4.50
CA LEU A 69 2.95 -6.27 -3.42
C LEU A 69 2.31 -7.61 -3.12
N LEU A 70 2.65 -8.19 -1.96
CA LEU A 70 2.15 -9.50 -1.50
C LEU A 70 1.29 -9.37 -0.24
N GLY A 71 0.38 -10.32 -0.05
CA GLY A 71 -0.47 -10.40 1.13
C GLY A 71 -1.85 -11.01 0.85
N PRO A 72 -2.66 -11.31 1.88
CA PRO A 72 -3.96 -11.96 1.73
C PRO A 72 -5.00 -11.07 1.03
N ASN A 73 -6.13 -11.65 0.64
CA ASN A 73 -7.27 -10.91 0.11
C ASN A 73 -7.78 -9.90 1.17
N GLY A 74 -8.10 -8.68 0.73
CA GLY A 74 -8.51 -7.60 1.63
C GLY A 74 -7.37 -6.94 2.43
N ALA A 75 -6.10 -7.23 2.14
CA ALA A 75 -4.97 -6.54 2.80
C ALA A 75 -4.73 -5.10 2.34
N GLY A 76 -5.45 -4.58 1.35
CA GLY A 76 -5.26 -3.20 0.89
C GLY A 76 -4.29 -3.01 -0.28
N LYS A 77 -3.74 -4.09 -0.86
CA LYS A 77 -2.83 -4.05 -2.03
C LYS A 77 -3.37 -3.19 -3.18
N THR A 78 -4.59 -3.48 -3.65
CA THR A 78 -5.24 -2.72 -4.73
C THR A 78 -5.50 -1.26 -4.32
N THR A 79 -5.78 -1.00 -3.05
CA THR A 79 -5.94 0.37 -2.53
C THR A 79 -4.63 1.13 -2.61
N LEU A 80 -3.53 0.53 -2.16
CA LEU A 80 -2.19 1.11 -2.25
C LEU A 80 -1.78 1.36 -3.70
N THR A 81 -1.94 0.38 -4.59
CA THR A 81 -1.61 0.55 -6.02
C THR A 81 -2.43 1.69 -6.65
N LYS A 82 -3.72 1.80 -6.32
CA LYS A 82 -4.56 2.91 -6.82
C LYS A 82 -4.10 4.27 -6.30
N ILE A 83 -3.63 4.35 -5.06
CA ILE A 83 -3.11 5.60 -4.49
C ILE A 83 -1.79 5.98 -5.16
N LEU A 84 -0.85 5.03 -5.28
CA LEU A 84 0.43 5.22 -5.96
C LEU A 84 0.24 5.62 -7.44
N SER A 85 -0.79 5.11 -8.10
CA SER A 85 -1.13 5.46 -9.48
C SER A 85 -2.02 6.70 -9.60
N THR A 86 -2.22 7.48 -8.52
CA THR A 86 -3.06 8.68 -8.46
C THR A 86 -4.55 8.48 -8.83
N LEU A 87 -5.03 7.23 -8.85
CA LEU A 87 -6.42 6.88 -9.13
C LEU A 87 -7.32 6.97 -7.88
N LEU A 88 -6.71 7.07 -6.70
CA LEU A 88 -7.38 7.20 -5.43
C LEU A 88 -6.56 8.15 -4.56
N LEU A 89 -7.23 9.09 -3.89
CA LEU A 89 -6.56 9.94 -2.92
C LEU A 89 -6.34 9.18 -1.60
N PRO A 90 -5.27 9.50 -0.85
CA PRO A 90 -5.07 9.06 0.53
C PRO A 90 -6.32 9.23 1.39
#